data_AF-A0A1V1NZL5-F1
#
_entry.id   AF-A0A1V1NZL5-F1
#
_cell.length_a   1.000
_cell.length_b   1.000
_cell.length_c   1.000
_cell.angle_alpha   90.00
_cell.angle_beta   90.00
_cell.angle_gamma   90.00
#
_symmetry.space_group_name_H-M   'P 1'
#
loop_
_entity.id
_entity.type
_entity.pdbx_description
1 polymer ?
#
loop_
_entity_poly.entity_id
_entity_poly.type
_entity_poly.pdbx_seq_one_letter_code
_entity_poly.pdbx_strand_id
1 'polypeptide(L)'
;MSQESDLINEKDFEPIKFFIDKIGYFQFRDASETSRIKQQVHIDDNQFLKSDGANLPAYLYMLKEVYPEYYHRIIRYIQMIIPFFDTFILEKEKLNPNKIMLKWKEKNSDLVFYPHQLSDGSLRIMILITLLLLPEAEKPSIIILDEPEPGVHSSGLEIIASLIQQASFHSQIIIATQSSELLDF
;
A
#
# COMPACT_ATOMS: atom_id res chain seq x y z
N MET A 1 -40.47 6.96 36.42
CA MET A 1 -40.79 5.78 35.58
C MET A 1 -40.57 6.22 34.13
N SER A 2 -39.34 6.24 33.63
CA SER A 2 -38.55 5.08 33.16
C SER A 2 -39.13 4.46 31.89
N GLN A 3 -38.97 5.13 30.73
CA GLN A 3 -39.11 4.52 29.39
C GLN A 3 -38.23 5.24 28.33
N GLU A 4 -36.96 5.54 28.63
CA GLU A 4 -36.02 6.09 27.61
C GLU A 4 -34.61 5.49 27.72
N SER A 5 -34.49 4.24 28.18
CA SER A 5 -33.22 3.50 28.17
C SER A 5 -33.42 2.12 27.57
N ASP A 6 -33.99 2.06 26.37
CA ASP A 6 -33.73 0.93 25.49
C ASP A 6 -32.29 1.08 25.01
N LEU A 7 -31.39 0.50 25.81
CA LEU A 7 -29.96 0.43 25.59
C LEU A 7 -29.72 -0.17 24.21
N ILE A 8 -29.19 0.63 23.29
CA ILE A 8 -28.69 0.16 22.00
C ILE A 8 -27.75 -1.01 22.27
N ASN A 9 -28.09 -2.18 21.76
CA ASN A 9 -27.39 -3.41 22.08
C ASN A 9 -26.15 -3.51 21.18
N GLU A 10 -25.07 -4.11 21.67
CA GLU A 10 -23.81 -4.21 20.89
C GLU A 10 -24.03 -4.94 19.55
N LYS A 11 -25.00 -5.88 19.52
CA LYS A 11 -25.46 -6.58 18.32
C LYS A 11 -26.07 -5.68 17.24
N ASP A 12 -26.63 -4.53 17.60
CA ASP A 12 -27.21 -3.58 16.65
C ASP A 12 -26.11 -2.90 15.82
N PHE A 13 -24.88 -2.87 16.34
CA PHE A 13 -23.70 -2.32 15.66
C PHE A 13 -22.87 -3.35 14.91
N GLU A 14 -23.12 -4.66 15.06
CA GLU A 14 -22.40 -5.72 14.35
C GLU A 14 -22.37 -5.50 12.82
N PRO A 15 -23.48 -5.10 12.14
CA PRO A 15 -23.44 -4.80 10.71
C PRO A 15 -22.54 -3.61 10.37
N ILE A 16 -22.54 -2.58 11.23
CA ILE A 16 -21.73 -1.37 11.05
C ILE A 16 -20.26 -1.69 11.27
N LYS A 17 -19.94 -2.44 12.33
CA LYS A 17 -18.59 -2.89 12.66
C LYS A 17 -18.03 -3.78 11.55
N PHE A 18 -18.81 -4.74 11.07
CA PHE A 18 -18.48 -5.56 9.91
C PHE A 18 -18.20 -4.73 8.66
N PHE A 19 -18.95 -3.65 8.44
CA PHE A 19 -18.73 -2.75 7.32
C PHE A 19 -17.44 -1.92 7.48
N ILE A 20 -17.21 -1.37 8.68
CA ILE A 20 -16.02 -0.59 9.02
C ILE A 20 -14.75 -1.43 8.91
N ASP A 21 -14.78 -2.69 9.38
CA ASP A 21 -13.64 -3.61 9.31
C ASP A 21 -13.23 -3.96 7.86
N LYS A 22 -14.12 -3.72 6.89
CA LYS A 22 -13.87 -3.91 5.45
C LYS A 22 -13.40 -2.65 4.72
N ILE A 23 -13.32 -1.52 5.41
CA ILE A 23 -12.83 -0.25 4.85
C ILE A 23 -11.31 -0.18 5.03
N GLY A 24 -10.58 -0.17 3.92
CA GLY A 24 -9.19 0.23 3.88
C GLY A 24 -9.09 1.75 3.70
N TYR A 25 -8.76 2.48 4.76
CA TYR A 25 -8.44 3.90 4.67
C TYR A 25 -6.94 4.08 4.47
N PHE A 26 -6.52 4.65 3.34
CA PHE A 26 -5.10 4.86 3.02
C PHE A 26 -4.81 6.35 2.84
N GLN A 27 -3.89 6.86 3.67
CA GLN A 27 -3.49 8.25 3.64
C GLN A 27 -1.97 8.31 3.47
N PHE A 28 -1.51 8.65 2.26
CA PHE A 28 -0.08 8.66 1.90
C PHE A 28 0.62 9.98 2.27
N ARG A 29 0.20 10.63 3.36
CA ARG A 29 0.68 11.97 3.72
C ARG A 29 2.06 11.96 4.38
N ASP A 30 2.49 10.86 5.01
CA ASP A 30 3.74 10.82 5.76
C ASP A 30 4.67 9.65 5.37
N ALA A 31 5.46 9.90 4.32
CA ALA A 31 6.63 9.08 3.97
C ALA A 31 7.95 9.75 4.42
N SER A 32 7.90 10.71 5.35
CA SER A 32 9.03 11.55 5.76
C SER A 32 10.21 10.74 6.33
N GLU A 33 11.33 11.40 6.66
CA GLU A 33 12.52 10.74 7.21
C GLU A 33 12.26 9.91 8.47
N THR A 34 11.20 10.22 9.24
CA THR A 34 10.79 9.46 10.44
C THR A 34 9.71 8.41 10.16
N SER A 35 9.27 8.26 8.91
CA SER A 35 8.19 7.35 8.56
C SER A 35 8.54 5.90 8.87
N ARG A 36 7.56 5.18 9.43
CA ARG A 36 7.72 3.80 9.91
C ARG A 36 8.11 2.82 8.81
N ILE A 37 7.84 3.14 7.54
CA ILE A 37 8.26 2.35 6.38
C ILE A 37 9.79 2.27 6.22
N LYS A 38 10.53 3.26 6.73
CA LYS A 38 12.00 3.30 6.66
C LYS A 38 12.67 2.48 7.77
N GLN A 39 11.89 1.83 8.65
CA GLN A 39 12.38 1.09 9.82
C GLN A 39 12.29 -0.44 9.61
N GLN A 40 12.95 -1.19 10.51
CA GLN A 40 12.80 -2.64 10.59
C GLN A 40 11.44 -3.02 11.21
N VAL A 41 10.71 -3.89 10.54
CA VAL A 41 9.41 -4.40 11.00
C VAL A 41 9.48 -5.89 11.30
N HIS A 42 8.49 -6.39 12.04
CA HIS A 42 8.35 -7.83 12.26
C HIS A 42 7.92 -8.51 10.96
N ILE A 43 8.46 -9.69 10.65
CA ILE A 43 8.15 -10.37 9.38
C ILE A 43 6.68 -10.82 9.29
N ASP A 44 6.08 -11.16 10.42
CA ASP A 44 4.67 -11.56 10.53
C ASP A 44 3.68 -10.38 10.50
N ASP A 45 4.19 -9.14 10.39
CA ASP A 45 3.34 -7.95 10.23
C ASP A 45 2.82 -7.87 8.78
N ASN A 46 2.14 -8.91 8.30
CA ASN A 46 1.82 -9.13 6.90
C ASN A 46 0.35 -9.54 6.64
N GLN A 47 -0.51 -9.49 7.65
CA GLN A 47 -1.92 -9.88 7.55
C GLN A 47 -2.75 -8.94 6.66
N PHE A 48 -2.39 -7.66 6.61
CA PHE A 48 -2.98 -6.65 5.73
C PHE A 48 -1.94 -5.56 5.48
N LEU A 49 -2.02 -4.88 4.34
CA LEU A 49 -1.17 -3.73 4.06
C LEU A 49 -1.65 -2.54 4.92
N LYS A 50 -0.76 -1.97 5.73
CA LYS A 50 -1.10 -0.83 6.58
C LYS A 50 -1.33 0.43 5.76
N SER A 51 -2.21 1.28 6.27
CA SER A 51 -2.61 2.56 5.67
C SER A 51 -1.44 3.51 5.41
N ASP A 52 -0.42 3.47 6.27
CA ASP A 52 0.82 4.25 6.18
C ASP A 52 1.95 3.51 5.44
N GLY A 53 1.70 2.29 4.97
CA GLY A 53 2.68 1.43 4.31
C GLY A 53 3.82 0.97 5.22
N ALA A 54 3.74 1.15 6.55
CA ALA A 54 4.83 0.85 7.46
C ALA A 54 5.33 -0.60 7.34
N ASN A 55 4.41 -1.52 7.08
CA ASN A 55 4.70 -2.95 6.95
C ASN A 55 4.94 -3.41 5.50
N LEU A 56 5.13 -2.49 4.55
CA LEU A 56 5.39 -2.81 3.14
C LEU A 56 6.42 -3.93 2.93
N PRO A 57 7.61 -3.95 3.60
CA PRO A 57 8.56 -5.04 3.37
C PRO A 57 8.07 -6.41 3.84
N ALA A 58 7.37 -6.48 4.98
CA ALA A 58 6.79 -7.73 5.47
C ALA A 58 5.66 -8.20 4.54
N TYR A 59 4.82 -7.27 4.09
CA TYR A 59 3.70 -7.56 3.21
C TYR A 59 4.15 -7.99 1.82
N LEU A 60 5.11 -7.30 1.22
CA LEU A 60 5.71 -7.70 -0.06
C LEU A 60 6.44 -9.05 0.04
N TYR A 61 7.06 -9.35 1.18
CA TYR A 61 7.67 -10.67 1.41
C TYR A 61 6.61 -11.76 1.40
N MET A 62 5.47 -11.56 2.09
CA MET A 62 4.33 -12.47 2.01
C MET A 62 3.82 -12.63 0.57
N LEU A 63 3.61 -11.52 -0.17
CA LEU A 63 3.18 -11.58 -1.56
C LEU A 63 4.17 -12.35 -2.44
N LYS A 64 5.48 -12.19 -2.22
CA LYS A 64 6.52 -12.91 -2.97
C LYS A 64 6.44 -14.43 -2.75
N GLU A 65 6.15 -14.86 -1.54
CA GLU A 65 6.12 -16.28 -1.17
C GLU A 65 4.76 -16.94 -1.49
N VAL A 66 3.65 -16.23 -1.30
CA VAL A 66 2.28 -16.79 -1.39
C VAL A 66 1.60 -16.46 -2.72
N TYR A 67 1.84 -15.26 -3.27
CA TYR A 67 1.17 -14.72 -4.46
C TYR A 67 2.18 -14.19 -5.49
N PRO A 68 3.14 -15.02 -5.94
CA PRO A 68 4.29 -14.55 -6.72
C PRO A 68 3.86 -13.81 -8.00
N GLU A 69 2.79 -14.22 -8.69
CA GLU A 69 2.32 -13.51 -9.88
C GLU A 69 1.93 -12.05 -9.60
N TYR A 70 1.28 -11.78 -8.46
CA TYR A 70 0.91 -10.44 -8.03
C TYR A 70 2.15 -9.63 -7.65
N TYR A 71 3.09 -10.24 -6.93
CA TYR A 71 4.38 -9.61 -6.60
C TYR A 71 5.13 -9.17 -7.88
N HIS A 72 5.28 -10.05 -8.87
CA HIS A 72 5.96 -9.70 -10.13
C HIS A 72 5.20 -8.66 -10.94
N ARG A 73 3.86 -8.64 -10.87
CA ARG A 73 3.05 -7.57 -11.47
C ARG A 73 3.32 -6.22 -10.80
N ILE A 74 3.37 -6.17 -9.46
CA ILE A 74 3.72 -4.97 -8.69
C ILE A 74 5.08 -4.43 -9.11
N ILE A 75 6.11 -5.28 -9.16
CA ILE A 75 7.46 -4.88 -9.60
C ILE A 75 7.42 -4.26 -11.01
N ARG A 76 6.73 -4.89 -11.96
CA ARG A 76 6.62 -4.37 -13.33
C ARG A 76 6.00 -2.97 -13.39
N TYR A 77 4.90 -2.74 -12.67
CA TYR A 77 4.27 -1.42 -12.65
C TYR A 77 5.13 -0.36 -11.95
N ILE A 78 5.83 -0.73 -10.86
CA ILE A 78 6.80 0.17 -10.21
C ILE A 78 7.90 0.54 -11.22
N GLN A 79 8.44 -0.42 -11.97
CA GLN A 79 9.46 -0.17 -12.99
C GLN A 79 8.99 0.73 -14.14
N MET A 80 7.68 0.76 -14.43
CA MET A 80 7.12 1.67 -15.45
C MET A 80 7.09 3.12 -14.97
N ILE A 81 6.80 3.36 -13.68
CA ILE A 81 6.73 4.71 -13.10
C ILE A 81 8.10 5.18 -12.57
N ILE A 82 8.95 4.25 -12.11
CA ILE A 82 10.25 4.48 -11.50
C ILE A 82 11.30 3.69 -12.29
N PRO A 83 11.79 4.20 -13.44
CA PRO A 83 12.58 3.39 -14.39
C PRO A 83 13.91 2.87 -13.87
N PHE A 84 14.51 3.57 -12.90
CA PHE A 84 15.78 3.18 -12.26
C PHE A 84 15.63 2.03 -11.27
N PHE A 85 14.42 1.82 -10.71
CA PHE A 85 14.16 0.71 -9.78
C PHE A 85 14.25 -0.63 -10.51
N ASP A 86 14.96 -1.60 -9.95
CA ASP A 86 15.01 -2.97 -10.44
C ASP A 86 14.04 -3.87 -9.65
N THR A 87 14.35 -4.12 -8.37
CA THR A 87 13.53 -4.99 -7.53
C THR A 87 13.73 -4.72 -6.04
N PHE A 88 12.84 -5.26 -5.22
CA PHE A 88 13.01 -5.27 -3.76
C PHE A 88 13.90 -6.43 -3.32
N ILE A 89 14.71 -6.17 -2.29
CA ILE A 89 15.47 -7.17 -1.56
C ILE A 89 14.74 -7.44 -0.25
N LEU A 90 14.04 -8.57 -0.22
CA LEU A 90 13.13 -8.98 0.85
C LEU A 90 13.70 -10.22 1.53
N GLU A 91 14.53 -9.99 2.54
CA GLU A 91 15.26 -11.04 3.25
C GLU A 91 15.19 -10.81 4.76
N LYS A 92 15.17 -11.92 5.52
CA LYS A 92 15.28 -11.91 6.97
C LYS A 92 16.62 -11.32 7.41
N GLU A 93 16.62 -10.50 8.45
CA GLU A 93 17.86 -9.96 9.01
C GLU A 93 18.68 -11.09 9.66
N LYS A 94 19.98 -11.17 9.33
CA LYS A 94 20.86 -12.27 9.78
C LYS A 94 20.96 -12.39 11.30
N LEU A 95 20.95 -11.26 12.00
CA LEU A 95 21.04 -11.20 13.47
C LEU A 95 19.68 -11.28 14.16
N ASN A 96 18.58 -11.09 13.42
CA ASN A 96 17.22 -11.18 13.95
C ASN A 96 16.27 -11.67 12.87
N PRO A 97 16.11 -13.00 12.70
CA PRO A 97 15.32 -13.58 11.62
C PRO A 97 13.83 -13.22 11.63
N ASN A 98 13.33 -12.66 12.74
CA ASN A 98 11.96 -12.18 12.88
C ASN A 98 11.78 -10.74 12.37
N LYS A 99 12.86 -10.09 11.92
CA LYS A 99 12.85 -8.74 11.39
C LYS A 99 13.17 -8.72 9.90
N ILE A 100 12.52 -7.79 9.21
CA ILE A 100 12.75 -7.48 7.81
C ILE A 100 12.76 -5.96 7.63
N MET A 101 13.52 -5.48 6.65
CA MET A 101 13.54 -4.08 6.25
C MET A 101 13.43 -3.97 4.74
N LEU A 102 12.78 -2.91 4.28
CA LEU A 102 12.70 -2.62 2.86
C LEU A 102 14.09 -2.28 2.33
N LYS A 103 14.61 -3.10 1.43
CA LYS A 103 15.83 -2.82 0.65
C LYS A 103 15.49 -2.94 -0.82
N TRP A 104 16.28 -2.32 -1.68
CA TRP A 104 16.01 -2.32 -3.12
C TRP A 104 17.31 -2.32 -3.92
N LYS A 105 17.22 -2.71 -5.20
CA LYS A 105 18.31 -2.59 -6.18
C LYS A 105 17.92 -1.63 -7.28
N GLU A 106 18.92 -0.90 -7.76
CA GLU A 106 18.82 -0.11 -8.98
C GLU A 106 19.21 -0.96 -10.19
N LYS A 107 18.61 -0.69 -11.35
CA LYS A 107 18.99 -1.36 -12.60
C LYS A 107 20.44 -1.08 -12.93
N ASN A 108 21.12 -2.09 -13.47
CA ASN A 108 22.54 -2.01 -13.84
C ASN A 108 23.49 -1.71 -12.66
N SER A 109 23.05 -1.96 -11.43
CA SER A 109 23.84 -1.79 -10.22
C SER A 109 23.75 -3.04 -9.35
N ASP A 110 24.89 -3.46 -8.81
CA ASP A 110 24.93 -4.52 -7.79
C ASP A 110 24.78 -3.99 -6.37
N LEU A 111 24.64 -2.67 -6.23
CA LEU A 111 24.42 -2.04 -4.93
C LEU A 111 23.01 -2.33 -4.41
N VAL A 112 22.95 -2.67 -3.13
CA VAL A 112 21.71 -2.78 -2.37
C VAL A 112 21.54 -1.50 -1.57
N PHE A 113 20.39 -0.88 -1.76
CA PHE A 113 20.03 0.39 -1.18
C PHE A 113 18.99 0.23 -0.08
N TYR A 114 19.02 1.15 0.87
CA TYR A 114 18.10 1.24 2.00
C TYR A 114 16.93 2.18 1.67
N PRO A 115 15.84 2.16 2.45
CA PRO A 115 14.62 2.88 2.07
C PRO A 115 14.77 4.40 2.22
N HIS A 116 15.73 4.87 3.03
CA HIS A 116 16.07 6.30 3.13
C HIS A 116 16.68 6.88 1.84
N GLN A 117 17.09 6.04 0.89
CA GLN A 117 17.65 6.45 -0.39
C GLN A 117 16.59 6.60 -1.48
N LEU A 118 15.32 6.28 -1.19
CA LEU A 118 14.19 6.56 -2.06
C LEU A 118 13.59 7.92 -1.68
N SER A 119 13.13 8.66 -2.68
CA SER A 119 12.29 9.83 -2.42
C SER A 119 10.98 9.43 -1.77
N ASP A 120 10.40 10.31 -0.97
CA ASP A 120 9.10 10.09 -0.36
C ASP A 120 8.02 9.78 -1.41
N GLY A 121 8.05 10.46 -2.56
CA GLY A 121 7.15 10.17 -3.69
C GLY A 121 7.33 8.75 -4.24
N SER A 122 8.56 8.25 -4.33
CA SER A 122 8.83 6.87 -4.77
C SER A 122 8.24 5.84 -3.82
N LEU A 123 8.41 6.04 -2.50
CA LEU A 123 7.83 5.15 -1.49
C LEU A 123 6.30 5.16 -1.56
N ARG A 124 5.68 6.34 -1.70
CA ARG A 124 4.22 6.46 -1.84
C ARG A 124 3.72 5.71 -3.08
N ILE A 125 4.39 5.89 -4.22
CA ILE A 125 4.07 5.17 -5.47
C ILE A 125 4.17 3.66 -5.25
N MET A 126 5.22 3.18 -4.59
CA MET A 126 5.41 1.75 -4.32
C MET A 126 4.28 1.19 -3.44
N ILE A 127 3.86 1.90 -2.39
CA ILE A 127 2.74 1.47 -1.55
C ILE A 127 1.42 1.50 -2.34
N LEU A 128 1.17 2.58 -3.08
CA LEU A 128 -0.06 2.75 -3.86
C LEU A 128 -0.21 1.67 -4.93
N ILE A 129 0.86 1.37 -5.69
CA ILE A 129 0.86 0.29 -6.67
C ILE A 129 0.61 -1.06 -5.98
N THR A 130 1.25 -1.29 -4.84
CA THR A 130 1.05 -2.53 -4.07
C THR A 130 -0.41 -2.68 -3.65
N LEU A 131 -1.03 -1.62 -3.13
CA LEU A 131 -2.44 -1.59 -2.72
C LEU A 131 -3.40 -1.88 -3.89
N LEU A 132 -3.21 -1.23 -5.03
CA LEU A 132 -4.10 -1.37 -6.19
C LEU A 132 -4.01 -2.75 -6.84
N LEU A 133 -2.84 -3.40 -6.72
CA LEU A 133 -2.54 -4.71 -7.31
C LEU A 133 -2.58 -5.86 -6.29
N LEU A 134 -3.22 -5.68 -5.13
CA LEU A 134 -3.42 -6.79 -4.19
C LEU A 134 -4.22 -7.94 -4.84
N PRO A 135 -3.94 -9.20 -4.44
CA PRO A 135 -4.81 -10.34 -4.75
C PRO A 135 -6.26 -10.04 -4.37
N GLU A 136 -7.22 -10.55 -5.15
CA GLU A 136 -8.65 -10.27 -4.92
C GLU A 136 -9.10 -10.69 -3.51
N ALA A 137 -8.60 -11.81 -3.01
CA ALA A 137 -8.89 -12.31 -1.66
C ALA A 137 -8.34 -11.42 -0.54
N GLU A 138 -7.29 -10.64 -0.81
CA GLU A 138 -6.61 -9.76 0.15
C GLU A 138 -7.07 -8.30 0.02
N LYS A 139 -7.87 -7.97 -1.00
CA LYS A 139 -8.20 -6.60 -1.33
C LYS A 139 -9.33 -6.07 -0.43
N PRO A 140 -9.20 -4.86 0.16
CA PRO A 140 -10.28 -4.24 0.92
C PRO A 140 -11.53 -4.03 0.04
N SER A 141 -12.72 -4.15 0.63
CA SER A 141 -13.97 -3.92 -0.12
C SER A 141 -14.17 -2.44 -0.47
N ILE A 142 -13.65 -1.55 0.36
CA ILE A 142 -13.64 -0.10 0.13
C ILE A 142 -12.21 0.40 0.31
N ILE A 143 -11.72 1.21 -0.64
CA ILE A 143 -10.42 1.86 -0.59
C ILE A 143 -10.66 3.36 -0.65
N ILE A 144 -10.18 4.09 0.37
CA ILE A 144 -10.22 5.55 0.39
C ILE A 144 -8.80 6.06 0.15
N LEU A 145 -8.63 6.86 -0.91
CA LEU A 145 -7.37 7.48 -1.29
C LEU A 145 -7.48 9.00 -1.09
N ASP A 146 -6.57 9.55 -0.30
CA ASP A 146 -6.50 10.98 0.00
C ASP A 146 -5.21 11.56 -0.55
N GLU A 147 -5.33 12.36 -1.61
CA GLU A 147 -4.24 12.93 -2.43
C GLU A 147 -3.23 11.86 -2.87
N PRO A 148 -3.62 10.89 -3.73
CA PRO A 148 -2.71 9.84 -4.20
C PRO A 148 -1.69 10.30 -5.27
N GLU A 149 -1.87 11.48 -5.87
CA GLU A 149 -1.07 12.04 -6.95
C GLU A 149 0.27 12.73 -6.60
N PRO A 150 0.50 13.30 -5.39
CA PRO A 150 1.68 14.12 -5.14
C PRO A 150 2.98 13.33 -5.26
N GLY A 151 3.93 13.85 -6.04
CA GLY A 151 5.23 13.22 -6.30
C GLY A 151 5.24 12.24 -7.47
N VAL A 152 4.14 12.10 -8.20
CA VAL A 152 4.04 11.33 -9.44
C VAL A 152 4.22 12.28 -10.64
N HIS A 153 5.12 11.95 -11.56
CA HIS A 153 5.23 12.64 -12.85
C HIS A 153 4.00 12.36 -13.74
N SER A 154 3.61 13.26 -14.65
CA SER A 154 2.37 13.12 -15.45
C SER A 154 2.23 11.77 -16.17
N SER A 155 3.34 11.23 -16.71
CA SER A 155 3.35 9.89 -17.35
C SER A 155 3.03 8.73 -16.39
N GLY A 156 3.30 8.89 -15.09
CA GLY A 156 2.93 7.92 -14.06
C GLY A 156 1.46 8.04 -13.64
N LEU A 157 0.85 9.22 -13.76
CA LEU A 157 -0.55 9.44 -13.37
C LEU A 157 -1.51 8.65 -14.24
N GLU A 158 -1.27 8.59 -15.56
CA GLU A 158 -2.07 7.76 -16.48
C GLU A 158 -2.05 6.27 -16.06
N ILE A 159 -0.88 5.77 -15.69
CA ILE A 159 -0.72 4.38 -15.21
C ILE A 159 -1.50 4.18 -13.91
N ILE A 160 -1.38 5.11 -12.96
CA ILE A 160 -2.11 5.05 -11.68
C ILE A 160 -3.62 5.10 -11.90
N ALA A 161 -4.11 5.99 -12.76
CA ALA A 161 -5.53 6.10 -13.09
C ALA A 161 -6.06 4.79 -13.69
N SER A 162 -5.31 4.18 -14.61
CA SER A 162 -5.65 2.86 -15.16
C SER A 162 -5.68 1.76 -14.08
N LEU A 163 -4.72 1.76 -13.15
CA LEU A 163 -4.69 0.81 -12.04
C LEU A 163 -5.87 1.02 -11.07
N ILE A 164 -6.25 2.27 -10.81
CA ILE A 164 -7.43 2.63 -10.01
C ILE A 164 -8.69 2.10 -10.69
N GLN A 165 -8.87 2.36 -11.99
CA GLN A 165 -10.02 1.87 -12.74
C GLN A 165 -10.08 0.33 -12.75
N GLN A 166 -8.94 -0.35 -12.86
CA GLN A 166 -8.90 -1.81 -12.76
C GLN A 166 -9.24 -2.32 -11.36
N ALA A 167 -8.73 -1.66 -10.32
CA ALA A 167 -9.03 -2.04 -8.95
C ALA A 167 -10.49 -1.79 -8.58
N SER A 168 -11.16 -0.82 -9.23
CA SER A 168 -12.56 -0.48 -8.96
C SER A 168 -13.57 -1.58 -9.33
N PHE A 169 -13.17 -2.53 -10.20
CA PHE A 169 -13.99 -3.70 -10.51
C PHE A 169 -14.17 -4.65 -9.31
N HIS A 170 -13.27 -4.59 -8.31
CA HIS A 170 -13.29 -5.48 -7.16
C HIS A 170 -13.47 -4.74 -5.82
N SER A 171 -13.24 -3.42 -5.80
CA SER A 171 -13.33 -2.58 -4.61
C SER A 171 -14.01 -1.27 -4.94
N GLN A 172 -14.83 -0.74 -4.03
CA GLN A 172 -15.27 0.64 -4.14
C GLN A 172 -14.10 1.58 -3.84
N ILE A 173 -13.71 2.43 -4.78
CA ILE A 173 -12.62 3.39 -4.57
C ILE A 173 -13.20 4.80 -4.44
N ILE A 174 -12.86 5.47 -3.35
CA ILE A 174 -13.21 6.88 -3.09
C ILE A 174 -11.91 7.68 -3.10
N ILE A 175 -11.84 8.71 -3.94
CA ILE A 175 -10.63 9.50 -4.14
C ILE A 175 -10.92 10.95 -3.78
N ALA A 176 -10.11 11.51 -2.89
CA ALA A 176 -9.95 12.94 -2.74
C ALA A 176 -8.66 13.35 -3.47
N THR A 177 -8.76 14.24 -4.45
CA THR A 177 -7.64 14.67 -5.30
C THR A 177 -7.69 16.18 -5.52
N GLN A 178 -6.54 16.81 -5.65
CA GLN A 178 -6.39 18.19 -6.12
C GLN A 178 -5.90 18.25 -7.58
N SER A 179 -5.45 17.12 -8.14
CA SER A 179 -5.06 17.01 -9.55
C SER A 179 -6.27 17.01 -10.47
N SER A 180 -6.33 18.02 -11.35
CA SER A 180 -7.29 18.04 -12.46
C SER A 180 -6.99 16.95 -13.48
N GLU A 181 -5.72 16.63 -13.73
CA GLU A 181 -5.33 15.57 -14.67
C GLU A 181 -5.92 14.21 -14.26
N LEU A 182 -5.97 13.91 -12.95
CA LEU A 182 -6.54 12.64 -12.46
C LEU A 182 -8.06 12.55 -12.70
N LEU A 183 -8.76 13.69 -12.80
CA LEU A 183 -10.19 13.73 -13.10
C LEU A 183 -10.51 13.48 -14.59
N ASP A 184 -9.51 13.67 -15.46
CA ASP A 184 -9.68 13.57 -16.91
C ASP A 184 -9.44 12.14 -17.46
N PHE A 185 -8.98 11.20 -16.62
CA PHE A 185 -8.76 9.78 -16.95
C PHE A 185 -9.95 8.89 -16.57
#